data_AF-A0A3M3RSR0-F1
#
_entry.id   AF-A0A3M3RSR0-F1
#
_cell.length_a   1.000
_cell.length_b   1.000
_cell.length_c   1.000
_cell.angle_alpha   90.00
_cell.angle_beta   90.00
_cell.angle_gamma   90.00
#
_symmetry.space_group_name_H-M   'P 1'
#
loop_
_entity.id
_entity.type
_entity.pdbx_description
1 polymer ?
#
loop_
_entity_poly.entity_id
_entity_poly.type
_entity_poly.pdbx_seq_one_letter_code
_entity_poly.pdbx_strand_id
1 'polypeptide(L)'
;MPDREKLKSALEQSCKRYADIEESLRQDDLKDKYQPENKCANGVFVYDLLYDYLQLGNGRLTALKKVENMDIRWTDGFLLLGKQAP
;
A
#
# COMPACT_ATOMS: atom_id res chain seq x y z
N MET A 1 -1.87 -9.31 10.08
CA MET A 1 -0.67 -9.21 9.20
C MET A 1 -1.10 -9.60 7.79
N PRO A 2 -0.67 -8.85 6.75
CA PRO A 2 -0.98 -9.22 5.37
C PRO A 2 -0.36 -10.59 5.08
N ASP A 3 -1.22 -11.52 4.72
CA ASP A 3 -0.85 -12.84 4.19
C ASP A 3 -0.92 -12.75 2.67
N ARG A 4 -0.04 -13.47 1.96
CA ARG A 4 0.07 -13.45 0.51
C ARG A 4 -1.29 -13.70 -0.15
N GLU A 5 -2.02 -14.70 0.34
CA GLU A 5 -3.36 -15.06 -0.17
C GLU A 5 -4.40 -13.97 0.09
N LYS A 6 -4.37 -13.33 1.27
CA LYS A 6 -5.28 -12.22 1.57
C LYS A 6 -5.04 -11.02 0.67
N LEU A 7 -3.76 -10.70 0.39
CA LEU A 7 -3.44 -9.61 -0.53
C LEU A 7 -3.87 -9.97 -1.95
N LYS A 8 -3.59 -11.19 -2.41
CA LYS A 8 -4.01 -11.67 -3.73
C LYS A 8 -5.52 -11.54 -3.94
N SER A 9 -6.34 -12.03 -3.01
CA SER A 9 -7.81 -11.92 -3.12
C SER A 9 -8.30 -10.47 -3.12
N ALA A 10 -7.67 -9.58 -2.34
CA ALA A 10 -8.02 -8.15 -2.36
C ALA A 10 -7.66 -7.47 -3.69
N LEU A 11 -6.56 -7.90 -4.32
CA LEU A 11 -6.15 -7.42 -5.64
C LEU A 11 -7.09 -7.92 -6.75
N GLU A 12 -7.48 -9.19 -6.73
CA GLU A 12 -8.46 -9.73 -7.68
C GLU A 12 -9.78 -8.94 -7.63
N GLN A 13 -10.21 -8.51 -6.44
CA GLN A 13 -11.38 -7.63 -6.29
C GLN A 13 -11.12 -6.21 -6.81
N SER A 14 -9.92 -5.67 -6.59
CA SER A 14 -9.53 -4.33 -7.05
C SER A 14 -9.30 -4.27 -8.56
N CYS A 15 -9.12 -5.40 -9.23
CA CYS A 15 -8.98 -5.55 -10.67
C CYS A 15 -10.30 -5.84 -11.41
N LYS A 16 -11.44 -5.72 -10.72
CA LYS A 16 -12.77 -5.74 -11.35
C LYS A 16 -12.95 -4.52 -12.28
N ARG A 17 -14.02 -4.52 -13.08
CA ARG A 17 -14.31 -3.41 -14.00
C ARG A 17 -14.47 -2.11 -13.21
N TYR A 18 -13.93 -1.03 -13.76
CA TYR A 18 -13.94 0.29 -13.12
C TYR A 18 -15.34 0.74 -12.68
N ALA A 19 -16.37 0.47 -13.49
CA ALA A 19 -17.76 0.79 -13.14
C ALA A 19 -18.24 0.12 -11.84
N ASP A 20 -17.83 -1.13 -11.60
CA ASP A 20 -18.18 -1.86 -10.37
C ASP A 20 -17.44 -1.31 -9.14
N ILE A 21 -16.22 -0.79 -9.36
CA ILE A 21 -15.40 -0.14 -8.33
C ILE A 21 -15.98 1.22 -7.97
N GLU A 22 -16.39 2.02 -8.97
CA GLU A 22 -16.98 3.35 -8.78
C GLU A 22 -18.29 3.26 -8.00
N GLU A 23 -19.17 2.32 -8.34
CA GLU A 23 -20.42 2.08 -7.61
C GLU A 23 -20.15 1.69 -6.15
N SER A 24 -19.16 0.81 -5.92
CA SER A 24 -18.79 0.41 -4.56
C SER A 24 -18.17 1.56 -3.74
N LEU A 25 -17.45 2.49 -4.38
CA LEU A 25 -16.89 3.68 -3.71
C LEU A 25 -17.93 4.75 -3.40
N ARG A 26 -19.01 4.83 -4.20
CA ARG A 26 -20.14 5.72 -3.91
C ARG A 26 -20.94 5.25 -2.69
N GLN A 27 -21.00 3.94 -2.47
CA GLN A 27 -21.78 3.33 -1.40
C GLN A 27 -21.00 3.20 -0.06
N ASP A 28 -19.69 3.44 -0.04
CA ASP A 28 -18.84 3.24 1.14
C ASP A 28 -17.86 4.41 1.35
N ASP A 29 -18.14 5.23 2.36
CA ASP A 29 -17.33 6.39 2.72
C ASP A 29 -16.01 6.07 3.41
N LEU A 30 -15.82 4.83 3.87
CA LEU A 30 -14.58 4.38 4.49
C LEU A 30 -13.54 3.93 3.45
N LYS A 31 -13.94 3.72 2.20
CA LYS A 31 -13.02 3.34 1.15
C LYS A 31 -12.18 4.52 0.68
N ASP A 32 -10.90 4.25 0.48
CA ASP A 32 -9.98 5.21 -0.12
C ASP A 32 -10.42 5.55 -1.55
N LYS A 33 -10.79 6.81 -1.80
CA LYS A 33 -11.26 7.32 -3.09
C LYS A 33 -10.10 7.83 -3.96
N TYR A 34 -8.85 7.73 -3.50
CA TYR A 34 -7.69 8.21 -4.25
C TYR A 34 -7.36 7.28 -5.43
N GLN A 35 -7.40 7.85 -6.65
CA GLN A 35 -7.00 7.22 -7.92
C GLN A 35 -7.39 5.73 -8.05
N PRO A 36 -8.68 5.39 -7.91
CA PRO A 36 -9.15 4.01 -7.96
C PRO A 36 -8.78 3.28 -9.25
N GLU A 37 -8.65 4.00 -10.37
CA GLU A 37 -8.22 3.51 -11.67
C GLU A 37 -6.82 2.86 -11.65
N ASN A 38 -5.94 3.30 -10.76
CA ASN A 38 -4.55 2.83 -10.68
C ASN A 38 -4.37 1.70 -9.65
N LYS A 39 -5.39 1.41 -8.82
CA LYS A 39 -5.24 0.48 -7.70
C LYS A 39 -4.91 -0.95 -8.11
N CYS A 40 -5.52 -1.45 -9.18
CA CYS A 40 -5.20 -2.76 -9.71
C CYS A 40 -3.73 -2.83 -10.17
N ALA A 41 -3.32 -1.91 -11.05
CA ALA A 41 -1.96 -1.90 -11.60
C ALA A 41 -0.90 -1.74 -10.50
N ASN A 42 -1.06 -0.77 -9.60
CA ASN A 42 -0.14 -0.53 -8.49
C ASN A 42 -0.10 -1.72 -7.53
N GLY A 43 -1.26 -2.33 -7.26
CA GLY A 43 -1.38 -3.46 -6.36
C GLY A 43 -0.71 -4.73 -6.89
N VAL A 44 -0.90 -5.05 -8.17
CA VAL A 44 -0.21 -6.18 -8.84
C VAL A 44 1.29 -5.94 -8.85
N PHE A 45 1.73 -4.74 -9.25
CA PHE A 45 3.16 -4.40 -9.25
C PHE A 45 3.80 -4.59 -7.87
N VAL A 46 3.17 -4.08 -6.81
CA VAL A 46 3.69 -4.23 -5.44
C VAL A 46 3.67 -5.69 -4.98
N TYR A 47 2.64 -6.46 -5.34
CA TYR A 47 2.57 -7.88 -5.00
C TYR A 47 3.74 -8.66 -5.62
N ASP A 48 3.98 -8.49 -6.92
CA ASP A 48 5.07 -9.17 -7.64
C ASP A 48 6.44 -8.74 -7.08
N LEU A 49 6.62 -7.45 -6.82
CA LEU A 49 7.84 -6.92 -6.21
C LEU A 49 8.12 -7.57 -4.86
N LEU A 50 7.13 -7.64 -3.97
CA LEU A 50 7.31 -8.12 -2.60
C LEU A 50 7.52 -9.63 -2.54
N TYR A 51 6.74 -10.40 -3.29
CA TYR A 51 6.69 -11.86 -3.11
C TYR A 51 7.48 -12.64 -4.15
N ASP A 52 7.61 -12.14 -5.39
CA ASP A 52 8.28 -12.88 -6.46
C ASP A 52 9.72 -12.37 -6.65
N TYR A 53 9.93 -11.05 -6.62
CA TYR A 53 11.27 -10.46 -6.76
C TYR A 53 12.05 -10.45 -5.45
N LEU A 54 11.49 -9.84 -4.39
CA LEU A 54 12.16 -9.74 -3.08
C LEU A 54 12.02 -11.01 -2.22
N GLN A 55 11.12 -11.92 -2.61
CA GLN A 55 10.89 -13.20 -1.93
C GLN A 55 10.62 -13.05 -0.42
N LEU A 56 9.88 -12.00 -0.04
CA LEU A 56 9.56 -11.75 1.36
C LEU A 56 8.52 -12.76 1.84
N GLY A 57 8.91 -13.57 2.83
CA GLY A 57 8.02 -14.59 3.39
C GLY A 57 6.79 -14.01 4.11
N ASN A 58 5.75 -14.85 4.26
CA ASN A 58 4.52 -14.49 4.95
C ASN A 58 4.77 -14.01 6.39
N GLY A 59 3.97 -13.03 6.84
CA GLY A 59 4.04 -12.50 8.21
C GLY A 59 5.25 -11.61 8.51
N ARG A 60 6.14 -11.37 7.53
CA ARG A 60 7.31 -10.49 7.68
C ARG A 60 7.06 -9.03 7.30
N LEU A 61 5.87 -8.73 6.78
CA LEU A 61 5.51 -7.42 6.26
C LEU A 61 4.48 -6.75 7.14
N THR A 62 4.73 -5.47 7.45
CA THR A 62 3.76 -4.58 8.07
C THR A 62 3.72 -3.30 7.24
N ALA A 63 2.57 -3.04 6.61
CA ALA A 63 2.34 -1.78 5.92
C ALA A 63 2.00 -0.70 6.95
N LEU A 64 2.78 0.39 6.96
CA LEU A 64 2.62 1.50 7.88
C LEU A 64 2.45 2.80 7.08
N LYS A 65 1.45 3.60 7.44
CA LYS A 65 1.29 4.97 6.93
C LYS A 65 1.92 6.01 7.86
N LYS A 66 1.90 5.74 9.16
CA LYS A 66 2.37 6.63 10.23
C LYS A 66 3.02 5.85 11.36
N VAL A 67 3.92 6.50 12.09
CA VAL A 67 4.48 6.04 13.37
C VAL A 67 4.26 7.15 14.39
N GLU A 68 3.68 6.83 15.55
CA GLU A 68 3.36 7.84 16.59
C GLU A 68 2.55 9.05 16.06
N ASN A 69 1.61 8.78 15.15
CA ASN A 69 0.79 9.78 14.44
C ASN A 69 1.54 10.74 13.50
N MET A 70 2.83 10.52 13.28
CA MET A 70 3.65 11.26 12.32
C MET A 70 3.76 10.50 10.99
N ASP A 71 3.77 11.24 9.88
CA ASP A 71 4.05 10.67 8.56
C ASP A 71 5.50 10.18 8.50
N ILE A 72 5.74 9.03 7.89
CA ILE A 72 7.09 8.51 7.69
C ILE A 72 7.72 9.24 6.50
N ARG A 73 8.69 10.12 6.75
CA ARG A 73 9.39 10.88 5.69
C ARG A 73 10.89 10.76 5.83
N TRP A 74 11.58 10.39 4.75
CA TRP A 74 13.05 10.30 4.75
C TRP A 74 13.72 11.67 4.98
N THR A 75 13.03 12.76 4.63
CA THR A 75 13.51 14.14 4.82
C THR A 75 13.73 14.49 6.29
N ASP A 76 12.91 13.94 7.19
CA ASP A 76 13.04 14.19 8.62
C ASP A 76 14.32 13.52 9.15
N GLY A 77 14.62 12.31 8.67
CA GLY A 77 15.90 11.64 8.93
C GLY A 77 17.11 12.41 8.38
N PHE A 78 17.00 12.95 7.16
CA PHE A 78 18.04 13.80 6.58
C PHE A 78 18.35 15.03 7.45
N LEU A 79 17.31 15.71 7.95
CA LEU A 79 17.48 16.88 8.85
C LEU A 79 18.16 16.50 10.18
N LEU A 80 17.87 15.32 10.72
CA LEU A 80 18.50 14.84 11.94
C LEU A 80 19.99 14.53 11.73
N LEU A 81 20.34 13.88 10.62
CA LEU A 81 21.74 13.58 10.26
C LEU A 81 22.52 14.87 9.95
N GLY A 82 21.90 15.82 9.24
CA GLY A 82 22.51 17.11 8.91
C GLY A 82 22.81 17.99 10.12
N LYS A 83 22.03 17.87 11.21
CA LYS A 83 22.30 18.54 12.49
C LYS A 83 23.41 17.88 13.32
N GLN A 84 23.79 16.64 12.98
CA GLN A 84 24.87 15.89 13.63
C GLN A 84 26.19 15.97 12.87
N ALA A 85 26.24 16.62 11.71
CA ALA A 85 27.49 16.91 11.01
C ALA A 85 28.28 17.99 11.77
N PRO A 86 29.60 17.80 12.01
CA PRO A 86 30.44 18.75 12.74
C PRO A 86 30.60 20.10 12.04
#